data_AF-A0A1Q3XZN8-F1
#
_entry.id   AF-A0A1Q3XZN8-F1
#
_cell.length_a   1.000
_cell.length_b   1.000
_cell.length_c   1.000
_cell.angle_alpha   90.00
_cell.angle_beta   90.00
_cell.angle_gamma   90.00
#
_symmetry.space_group_name_H-M   'P 1'
#
loop_
_entity.id
_entity.type
_entity.pdbx_description
1 polymer ?
#
loop_
_entity_poly.entity_id
_entity_poly.type
_entity_poly.pdbx_seq_one_letter_code
_entity_poly.pdbx_strand_id
1 'polypeptide(L)'
;MIRRNTLFEAGLFDPTLKSCEDFALWLRSAIPHPIVRVPAVLAYYRHHDNQMIGNRARIALSHYEVQRTYLTQHPEIAGMFTRDTLRALSDGELLMRGYASYWERDLPAARRIFRAVMKQGYGTLRDWKYMLPALLPLPLHRALVRLMEQGQGEKPFPERSGQADSPRAPGQTRKHDLGED
;
A
#
# COMPACT_ATOMS: atom_id res chain seq x y z
N MET A 1 -8.89 15.62 13.88
CA MET A 1 -9.04 17.09 13.73
C MET A 1 -7.67 17.73 13.82
N ILE A 2 -7.46 18.85 13.14
CA ILE A 2 -6.20 19.59 13.10
C ILE A 2 -6.42 21.03 13.58
N ARG A 3 -5.46 21.61 14.32
CA ARG A 3 -5.52 23.02 14.72
C ARG A 3 -5.36 23.91 13.50
N ARG A 4 -6.08 25.04 13.48
CA ARG A 4 -6.05 26.00 12.37
C ARG A 4 -4.62 26.42 12.01
N ASN A 5 -3.83 26.86 12.99
CA ASN A 5 -2.47 27.37 12.74
C ASN A 5 -1.56 26.28 12.15
N THR A 6 -1.63 25.06 12.66
CA THR A 6 -0.89 23.90 12.11
C THR A 6 -1.24 23.64 10.64
N LEU A 7 -2.50 23.85 10.25
CA LEU A 7 -2.92 23.70 8.85
C LEU A 7 -2.29 24.77 7.95
N PHE A 8 -2.24 26.03 8.41
CA PHE A 8 -1.61 27.13 7.68
C PHE A 8 -0.09 26.95 7.56
N GLU A 9 0.56 26.54 8.65
CA GLU A 9 2.00 26.24 8.67
C GLU A 9 2.36 25.09 7.72
N ALA A 10 1.48 24.08 7.60
CA ALA A 10 1.66 22.96 6.66
C ALA A 10 1.38 23.32 5.19
N GLY A 11 1.03 24.57 4.88
CA GLY A 11 0.81 25.06 3.52
C GLY A 11 -0.56 24.71 2.91
N LEU A 12 -1.55 24.36 3.74
CA LEU A 12 -2.89 23.93 3.29
C LEU A 12 -2.85 22.75 2.29
N PHE A 13 -3.96 22.52 1.59
CA PHE A 13 -4.05 21.54 0.52
C PHE A 13 -3.27 21.99 -0.71
N ASP A 14 -2.67 21.02 -1.41
CA ASP A 14 -1.99 21.26 -2.68
C ASP A 14 -2.97 21.04 -3.84
N PRO A 15 -3.44 22.10 -4.52
CA PRO A 15 -4.45 21.98 -5.58
C PRO A 15 -3.93 21.34 -6.86
N THR A 16 -2.62 21.08 -6.96
CA THR A 16 -2.02 20.41 -8.13
C THR A 16 -2.18 18.90 -8.08
N LEU A 17 -2.43 18.34 -6.89
CA LEU A 17 -2.66 16.91 -6.70
C LEU A 17 -4.07 16.54 -7.15
N LYS A 18 -4.19 15.56 -8.05
CA LYS A 18 -5.49 15.04 -8.52
C LYS A 18 -6.10 13.98 -7.60
N SER A 19 -5.32 13.53 -6.61
CA SER A 19 -5.68 12.53 -5.61
C SER A 19 -4.64 12.55 -4.50
N CYS A 20 -4.98 12.01 -3.33
CA CYS A 20 -4.07 11.92 -2.17
C CYS A 20 -3.72 13.29 -1.55
N GLU A 21 -4.51 14.34 -1.80
CA GLU A 21 -4.38 15.66 -1.17
C GLU A 21 -4.38 15.57 0.36
N ASP A 22 -5.35 14.83 0.92
CA ASP A 22 -5.43 14.60 2.36
C ASP A 22 -4.17 13.92 2.89
N PHE A 23 -3.67 12.89 2.21
CA PHE A 23 -2.47 12.17 2.63
C PHE A 23 -1.23 13.05 2.59
N ALA A 24 -1.05 13.84 1.53
CA ALA A 24 0.05 14.81 1.43
C ALA A 24 0.01 15.83 2.56
N LEU A 25 -1.19 16.33 2.86
CA LEU A 25 -1.41 17.26 3.98
C LEU A 25 -1.04 16.59 5.31
N TRP A 26 -1.50 15.36 5.55
CA TRP A 26 -1.19 14.62 6.78
C TRP A 26 0.31 14.42 6.98
N LEU A 27 1.08 14.11 5.93
CA LEU A 27 2.54 14.01 6.03
C LEU A 27 3.15 15.33 6.52
N ARG A 28 2.75 16.47 5.94
CA ARG A 28 3.27 17.79 6.31
C ARG A 28 2.84 18.24 7.69
N SER A 29 1.60 17.95 8.09
CA SER A 29 1.04 18.48 9.33
C SER A 29 1.20 17.58 10.54
N ALA A 30 1.13 16.25 10.37
CA ALA A 30 1.05 15.33 11.50
C ALA A 30 2.37 14.66 11.86
N ILE A 31 3.35 14.58 10.95
CA ILE A 31 4.69 14.06 11.32
C ILE A 31 5.40 14.97 12.33
N PRO A 32 5.38 16.32 12.18
CA PRO A 32 6.07 17.20 13.12
C PRO A 32 5.34 17.38 14.47
N HIS A 33 4.13 16.85 14.63
CA HIS A 33 3.25 17.14 15.77
C HIS A 33 2.71 15.85 16.42
N PRO A 34 2.46 15.84 17.74
CA PRO A 34 1.85 14.68 18.39
C PRO A 34 0.46 14.35 17.82
N ILE A 35 0.24 13.07 17.51
CA ILE A 35 -1.06 12.55 17.10
C ILE A 35 -1.75 11.91 18.32
N VAL A 36 -2.95 12.39 18.66
CA VAL A 36 -3.75 11.87 19.77
C VAL A 36 -4.94 11.08 19.25
N ARG A 37 -5.08 9.82 19.70
CA ARG A 37 -6.24 8.98 19.41
C ARG A 37 -7.39 9.32 20.36
N VAL A 38 -8.57 9.58 19.81
CA VAL A 38 -9.82 9.63 20.57
C VAL A 38 -10.48 8.25 20.49
N PRO A 39 -10.69 7.52 21.61
CA PRO A 39 -11.24 6.17 21.60
C PRO A 39 -12.77 6.17 21.46
N ALA A 40 -13.29 6.85 20.44
CA ALA A 40 -14.72 6.93 20.13
C ALA A 40 -14.97 6.91 18.62
N VAL A 41 -16.15 6.45 18.20
CA VAL A 41 -16.57 6.51 16.78
C VAL A 41 -16.99 7.95 16.46
N LEU A 42 -16.20 8.62 15.61
CA LEU A 42 -16.42 10.03 15.25
C LEU A 42 -16.86 10.25 13.80
N ALA A 43 -16.83 9.20 12.96
CA ALA A 43 -17.20 9.31 11.55
C ALA A 43 -17.81 7.99 11.04
N TYR A 44 -18.84 8.11 10.21
CA TYR A 44 -19.43 7.02 9.45
C TYR A 44 -19.14 7.25 7.96
N TYR A 45 -18.48 6.29 7.31
CA TYR A 45 -18.22 6.32 5.87
C TYR A 45 -19.21 5.43 5.15
N ARG A 46 -19.80 5.95 4.06
CA ARG A 46 -20.62 5.14 3.16
C ARG A 46 -19.72 4.49 2.12
N HIS A 47 -19.65 3.17 2.15
CA HIS A 47 -19.01 2.40 1.09
C HIS A 47 -20.05 2.13 0.00
N HIS A 48 -19.82 2.65 -1.19
CA HIS A 48 -20.61 2.29 -2.38
C HIS A 48 -19.83 1.23 -3.16
N ASP A 49 -20.45 0.07 -3.40
CA ASP A 49 -19.83 -1.07 -4.11
C ASP A 49 -19.39 -0.75 -5.55
N ASN A 50 -19.82 0.41 -6.06
CA ASN A 50 -19.53 0.88 -7.42
C ASN A 50 -18.46 2.00 -7.48
N GLN A 51 -17.66 2.18 -6.42
CA GLN A 51 -16.49 3.08 -6.43
C GLN A 51 -15.42 2.54 -7.40
N MET A 52 -15.60 2.91 -8.67
CA MET A 52 -14.65 2.89 -9.78
C MET A 52 -13.52 1.84 -9.73
N ILE A 53 -13.77 0.76 -10.47
CA ILE A 53 -12.75 -0.07 -11.16
C ILE A 53 -11.76 0.79 -12.00
N GLY A 54 -12.00 2.09 -12.16
CA GLY A 54 -11.25 2.96 -13.06
C GLY A 54 -9.86 3.41 -12.61
N ASN A 55 -9.44 3.30 -11.33
CA ASN A 55 -8.11 3.83 -11.00
C ASN A 55 -7.36 3.37 -9.74
N ARG A 56 -7.57 2.15 -9.25
CA ARG A 56 -6.78 1.60 -8.13
C ARG A 56 -5.28 1.77 -8.33
N ALA A 57 -4.79 1.51 -9.55
CA ALA A 57 -3.40 1.76 -9.91
C ALA A 57 -2.98 3.23 -9.83
N ARG A 58 -3.78 4.19 -10.31
CA ARG A 58 -3.41 5.61 -10.21
C ARG A 58 -3.39 6.05 -8.76
N ILE A 59 -4.38 5.68 -7.95
CA ILE A 59 -4.41 6.03 -6.53
C ILE A 59 -3.20 5.45 -5.80
N ALA A 60 -2.87 4.17 -6.03
CA ALA A 60 -1.69 3.53 -5.45
C ALA A 60 -0.38 4.23 -5.87
N LEU A 61 -0.23 4.52 -7.16
CA LEU A 61 0.98 5.16 -7.69
C LEU A 61 1.10 6.62 -7.23
N SER A 62 0.00 7.38 -7.18
CA SER A 62 -0.01 8.75 -6.68
C SER A 62 0.30 8.81 -5.19
N HIS A 63 -0.25 7.90 -4.39
CA HIS A 63 0.09 7.79 -2.97
C HIS A 63 1.58 7.51 -2.76
N TYR A 64 2.12 6.56 -3.53
CA TYR A 64 3.53 6.21 -3.50
C TYR A 64 4.43 7.37 -3.94
N GLU A 65 4.05 8.11 -4.98
CA GLU A 65 4.77 9.29 -5.46
C GLU A 65 4.79 10.41 -4.42
N VAL A 66 3.64 10.73 -3.82
CA VAL A 66 3.54 11.72 -2.72
C VAL A 66 4.45 11.33 -1.56
N GLN A 67 4.42 10.07 -1.14
CA GLN A 67 5.26 9.56 -0.05
C GLN A 67 6.75 9.69 -0.38
N ARG A 68 7.18 9.30 -1.58
CA ARG A 68 8.60 9.37 -1.99
C ARG A 68 9.09 10.80 -2.15
N THR A 69 8.28 11.68 -2.72
CA THR A 69 8.58 13.11 -2.81
C THR A 69 8.77 13.71 -1.41
N TYR A 70 7.86 13.42 -0.48
CA TYR A 70 7.98 13.88 0.90
C TYR A 70 9.28 13.40 1.56
N LEU A 71 9.58 12.10 1.48
CA LEU A 71 10.81 11.54 2.07
C LEU A 71 12.10 12.09 1.42
N THR A 72 12.05 12.49 0.15
CA THR A 72 13.18 13.10 -0.55
C THR A 72 13.39 14.56 -0.12
N GLN A 73 12.30 15.29 0.12
CA GLN A 73 12.30 16.67 0.61
C GLN A 73 12.64 16.78 2.10
N HIS A 74 12.45 15.70 2.86
CA HIS A 74 12.64 15.63 4.30
C HIS A 74 13.64 14.52 4.70
N PRO A 75 14.93 14.67 4.34
CA PRO A 75 15.96 13.67 4.67
C PRO A 75 16.11 13.44 6.18
N GLU A 76 15.79 14.43 7.02
CA GLU A 76 15.75 14.32 8.47
C GLU A 76 14.74 13.28 8.95
N ILE A 77 13.57 13.18 8.30
CA ILE A 77 12.54 12.19 8.60
C ILE A 77 12.96 10.83 8.04
N ALA A 78 13.47 10.78 6.81
CA ALA A 78 13.95 9.53 6.22
C ALA A 78 15.07 8.90 7.07
N GLY A 79 15.95 9.72 7.65
CA GLY A 79 17.04 9.30 8.54
C GLY A 79 16.58 8.72 9.88
N MET A 80 15.32 8.89 10.28
CA MET A 80 14.77 8.25 11.49
C MET A 80 14.56 6.74 11.34
N PHE A 81 14.62 6.22 10.11
CA PHE A 81 14.34 4.83 9.80
C PHE A 81 15.56 4.12 9.22
N THR A 82 15.63 2.81 9.42
CA THR A 82 16.56 1.98 8.64
C THR A 82 16.10 1.95 7.18
N ARG A 83 17.05 1.73 6.26
CA ARG A 83 16.75 1.59 4.83
C ARG A 83 15.67 0.53 4.57
N ASP A 84 15.73 -0.60 5.26
CA ASP A 84 14.79 -1.70 5.06
C ASP A 84 13.39 -1.33 5.56
N THR A 85 13.31 -0.67 6.72
CA THR A 85 12.04 -0.16 7.24
C THR A 85 11.42 0.87 6.28
N LEU A 86 12.23 1.80 5.75
CA LEU A 86 11.76 2.82 4.83
C LEU A 86 11.22 2.20 3.52
N ARG A 87 11.93 1.21 2.97
CA ARG A 87 11.48 0.47 1.78
C ARG A 87 10.23 -0.36 2.06
N ALA A 88 10.12 -0.98 3.23
CA ALA A 88 8.90 -1.71 3.61
C ALA A 88 7.68 -0.79 3.72
N LEU A 89 7.84 0.40 4.30
CA LEU A 89 6.77 1.41 4.43
C LEU A 89 6.38 2.08 3.10
N SER A 90 7.21 1.97 2.07
CA SER A 90 6.98 2.59 0.75
C SER A 90 6.77 1.55 -0.35
N ASP A 91 7.84 0.92 -0.83
CA ASP A 91 7.81 -0.11 -1.87
C ASP A 91 6.96 -1.33 -1.45
N GLY A 92 7.05 -1.72 -0.17
CA GLY A 92 6.28 -2.82 0.39
C GLY A 92 4.78 -2.55 0.44
N GLU A 93 4.41 -1.34 0.84
CA GLU A 93 3.02 -0.89 0.81
C GLU A 93 2.45 -0.90 -0.63
N LEU A 94 3.24 -0.41 -1.59
CA LEU A 94 2.86 -0.43 -3.00
C LEU A 94 2.70 -1.87 -3.53
N LEU A 95 3.59 -2.78 -3.15
CA LEU A 95 3.49 -4.21 -3.47
C LEU A 95 2.19 -4.82 -2.92
N MET A 96 1.83 -4.50 -1.67
CA MET A 96 0.57 -4.96 -1.07
C MET A 96 -0.67 -4.47 -1.82
N ARG A 97 -0.69 -3.22 -2.30
CA ARG A 97 -1.78 -2.71 -3.17
C ARG A 97 -1.84 -3.44 -4.52
N GLY A 98 -0.67 -3.81 -5.05
CA GLY A 98 -0.54 -4.65 -6.25
C GLY A 98 -1.20 -6.01 -6.05
N TYR A 99 -0.89 -6.68 -4.94
CA TYR A 99 -1.53 -7.93 -4.55
C TYR A 99 -3.04 -7.80 -4.34
N ALA A 100 -3.50 -6.78 -3.62
CA ALA A 100 -4.94 -6.55 -3.42
C ALA A 100 -5.68 -6.47 -4.77
N SER A 101 -5.12 -5.72 -5.73
CA SER A 101 -5.69 -5.62 -7.08
C SER A 101 -5.62 -6.95 -7.85
N TYR A 102 -4.54 -7.70 -7.68
CA TYR A 102 -4.36 -9.01 -8.31
C TYR A 102 -5.39 -10.02 -7.83
N TRP A 103 -5.62 -10.08 -6.51
CA TRP A 103 -6.57 -10.99 -5.88
C TRP A 103 -8.04 -10.61 -6.18
N GLU A 104 -8.32 -9.31 -6.34
CA GLU A 104 -9.63 -8.81 -6.79
C GLU A 104 -9.86 -8.94 -8.30
N ARG A 105 -8.92 -9.53 -9.05
CA ARG A 105 -8.98 -9.74 -10.51
C ARG A 105 -8.91 -8.47 -11.35
N ASP A 106 -8.56 -7.35 -10.74
CA ASP A 106 -8.14 -6.14 -11.45
C ASP A 106 -6.69 -6.28 -11.93
N LEU A 107 -6.50 -7.20 -12.89
CA LEU A 107 -5.20 -7.44 -13.51
C LEU A 107 -4.61 -6.19 -14.18
N PRO A 108 -5.38 -5.32 -14.87
CA PRO A 108 -4.84 -4.07 -15.39
C PRO A 108 -4.19 -3.20 -14.31
N ALA A 109 -4.84 -3.03 -13.15
CA ALA A 109 -4.26 -2.26 -12.06
C ALA A 109 -3.05 -2.96 -11.43
N ALA A 110 -3.19 -4.24 -11.10
CA ALA A 110 -2.12 -5.05 -10.51
C ALA A 110 -0.84 -5.01 -11.35
N ARG A 111 -0.97 -5.15 -12.68
CA ARG A 111 0.18 -5.11 -13.60
C ARG A 111 0.89 -3.77 -13.59
N ARG A 112 0.15 -2.66 -13.55
CA ARG A 112 0.75 -1.31 -13.48
C ARG A 112 1.53 -1.13 -12.19
N ILE A 113 0.97 -1.58 -11.08
CA ILE A 113 1.60 -1.51 -9.75
C ILE A 113 2.85 -2.40 -9.68
N PHE A 114 2.74 -3.68 -10.05
CA PHE A 114 3.87 -4.62 -10.03
C PHE A 114 5.04 -4.16 -10.88
N ARG A 115 4.78 -3.56 -12.05
CA ARG A 115 5.87 -2.98 -12.87
C ARG A 115 6.55 -1.81 -12.16
N ALA A 116 5.80 -0.97 -11.44
CA ALA A 116 6.40 0.12 -10.66
C ALA A 116 7.27 -0.43 -9.52
N VAL A 117 6.81 -1.46 -8.80
CA VAL A 117 7.58 -2.15 -7.74
C VAL A 117 8.84 -2.79 -8.31
N MET A 118 8.74 -3.54 -9.43
CA MET A 118 9.89 -4.17 -10.08
C MET A 118 10.95 -3.15 -10.51
N LYS A 119 10.55 -1.96 -10.99
CA LYS A 119 11.50 -0.87 -11.31
C LYS A 119 12.33 -0.41 -10.11
N GLN A 120 11.85 -0.63 -8.89
CA GLN A 120 12.57 -0.32 -7.65
C GLN A 120 13.38 -1.50 -7.11
N GLY A 121 13.32 -2.66 -7.75
CA GLY A 121 13.99 -3.88 -7.28
C GLY A 121 13.54 -4.28 -5.88
N TYR A 122 12.25 -4.15 -5.57
CA TYR A 122 11.68 -4.55 -4.28
C TYR A 122 10.89 -5.86 -4.39
N GLY A 123 10.94 -6.69 -3.35
CA GLY A 123 10.22 -7.97 -3.25
C GLY A 123 11.15 -9.18 -3.13
N THR A 124 10.60 -10.27 -2.59
CA THR A 124 11.25 -11.58 -2.47
C THR A 124 11.14 -12.38 -3.77
N LEU A 125 11.93 -13.46 -3.94
CA LEU A 125 11.79 -14.36 -5.10
C LEU A 125 10.36 -14.87 -5.30
N ARG A 126 9.63 -15.08 -4.21
CA ARG A 126 8.22 -15.45 -4.24
C ARG A 126 7.36 -14.34 -4.84
N ASP A 127 7.64 -13.08 -4.53
CA ASP A 127 6.93 -11.94 -5.11
C ASP A 127 7.20 -11.80 -6.60
N TRP A 128 8.45 -11.99 -7.02
CA TRP A 128 8.83 -11.95 -8.43
C TRP A 128 8.07 -13.00 -9.26
N LYS A 129 7.77 -14.19 -8.71
CA LYS A 129 6.91 -15.19 -9.36
C LYS A 129 5.54 -14.61 -9.76
N TYR A 130 4.94 -13.77 -8.91
CA TYR A 130 3.63 -13.14 -9.19
C TYR A 130 3.75 -11.87 -10.02
N MET A 131 4.86 -11.12 -9.89
CA MET A 131 5.06 -9.86 -10.61
C MET A 131 5.51 -10.05 -12.06
N LEU A 132 6.37 -11.03 -12.36
CA LEU A 132 6.94 -11.24 -13.69
C LEU A 132 5.88 -11.44 -14.80
N PRO A 133 4.78 -12.20 -14.58
CA PRO A 133 3.70 -12.30 -15.55
C PRO A 133 3.06 -10.95 -15.94
N ALA A 134 3.24 -9.90 -15.13
CA ALA A 134 2.79 -8.57 -15.50
C ALA A 134 3.53 -7.97 -16.70
N LEU A 135 4.70 -8.48 -17.06
CA LEU A 135 5.47 -8.03 -18.23
C LEU A 135 4.92 -8.61 -19.54
N LEU A 136 4.30 -9.79 -19.49
CA LEU A 136 3.69 -10.44 -20.66
C LEU A 136 2.51 -9.62 -21.21
N PRO A 137 2.11 -9.78 -22.48
CA PRO A 137 0.83 -9.28 -22.99
C PRO A 137 -0.37 -9.65 -22.09
N LEU A 138 -1.35 -8.76 -21.96
CA LEU A 138 -2.49 -8.95 -21.06
C LEU A 138 -3.27 -10.27 -21.30
N PRO A 139 -3.53 -10.70 -22.55
CA PRO A 139 -4.21 -11.96 -22.81
C PRO A 139 -3.45 -13.18 -22.27
N LEU A 140 -2.12 -13.19 -22.42
CA LEU A 140 -1.26 -14.27 -21.92
C LEU A 140 -1.25 -14.31 -20.39
N HIS A 141 -1.16 -13.15 -19.74
CA HIS A 141 -1.24 -13.09 -18.28
C HIS A 141 -2.61 -13.58 -17.77
N ARG A 142 -3.70 -13.23 -18.45
CA ARG A 142 -5.04 -13.75 -18.14
C ARG A 142 -5.12 -15.27 -18.30
N ALA A 143 -4.55 -15.82 -19.37
CA ALA A 143 -4.53 -17.26 -19.62
C ALA A 143 -3.73 -18.01 -18.53
N LEU A 144 -2.57 -17.49 -18.12
CA LEU A 144 -1.77 -18.06 -17.04
C LEU A 144 -2.53 -18.10 -15.71
N VAL A 145 -3.21 -17.01 -15.35
CA VAL A 145 -4.01 -16.94 -14.13
C VAL A 145 -5.14 -17.97 -14.15
N ARG A 146 -5.84 -18.12 -15.29
CA ARG A 146 -6.89 -19.14 -15.46
C ARG A 146 -6.34 -20.57 -15.35
N LEU A 147 -5.18 -20.85 -15.93
CA LEU A 147 -4.55 -22.17 -15.86
C LEU A 147 -4.14 -22.52 -14.43
N MET A 148 -3.61 -21.55 -13.68
CA MET A 148 -3.26 -21.75 -12.27
C MET A 148 -4.48 -22.08 -11.40
N GLU A 149 -5.64 -21.52 -11.72
CA GLU A 149 -6.91 -21.83 -11.04
C GLU A 149 -7.42 -23.23 -11.36
N GLN A 150 -7.29 -23.67 -12.61
CA GLN A 150 -7.74 -24.99 -13.05
C GLN A 150 -6.92 -26.14 -12.43
N GLY A 151 -5.66 -25.88 -12.08
CA GLY A 151 -4.77 -26.87 -11.44
C GLY A 151 -4.86 -26.93 -9.90
N GLN A 152 -5.56 -26.00 -9.26
CA GLN A 152 -5.71 -25.93 -7.80
C GLN A 152 -7.17 -26.15 -7.40
N GLY A 153 -7.53 -27.40 -7.10
CA GLY A 153 -8.86 -27.80 -6.59
C GLY A 153 -9.21 -27.26 -5.19
N GLU A 154 -8.39 -26.38 -4.63
CA GLU A 154 -8.58 -25.73 -3.33
C GLU A 154 -8.20 -24.25 -3.48
N LYS A 155 -9.09 -23.36 -3.02
CA LYS A 155 -9.00 -21.91 -3.21
C LYS A 155 -7.62 -21.38 -2.78
N PRO A 156 -6.78 -20.84 -3.69
CA PRO A 156 -5.59 -20.10 -3.27
C PRO A 156 -5.95 -18.70 -2.72
N PHE A 157 -7.23 -18.36 -2.72
CA PHE A 157 -7.79 -17.08 -2.31
C PHE A 157 -8.28 -17.18 -0.87
N PRO A 158 -7.68 -16.47 0.11
CA PRO A 158 -8.31 -16.34 1.40
C PRO A 158 -9.70 -15.72 1.19
N GLU A 159 -10.74 -16.41 1.66
CA GLU A 159 -12.09 -15.89 1.64
C GLU A 159 -12.10 -14.56 2.38
N ARG A 160 -12.81 -13.57 1.82
CA ARG A 160 -13.07 -12.27 2.47
C ARG A 160 -13.79 -12.52 3.79
N SER A 161 -13.04 -12.76 4.86
CA SER A 161 -13.48 -12.42 6.20
C SER A 161 -13.08 -10.97 6.41
N GLY A 162 -14.08 -10.12 6.65
CA GLY A 162 -13.80 -8.80 7.19
C GLY A 162 -12.91 -8.99 8.41
N GLN A 163 -11.72 -8.39 8.36
CA GLN A 163 -10.70 -8.46 9.41
C GLN A 163 -9.94 -9.79 9.50
N ALA A 164 -9.00 -10.04 8.58
CA ALA A 164 -8.00 -11.09 8.74
C ALA A 164 -6.70 -10.74 8.01
N ASP A 165 -5.61 -10.81 8.78
CA ASP A 165 -4.18 -10.80 8.44
C ASP A 165 -3.79 -10.68 6.97
N SER A 166 -3.26 -9.51 6.62
CA SER A 166 -2.31 -9.36 5.52
C SER A 166 -1.22 -10.43 5.62
N PRO A 167 -0.75 -11.02 4.50
CA PRO A 167 0.41 -11.92 4.55
C PRO A 167 1.57 -11.21 5.26
N ARG A 168 1.97 -11.74 6.42
CA ARG A 168 3.10 -11.23 7.19
C ARG A 168 4.32 -11.16 6.28
N ALA A 169 4.95 -10.00 6.21
CA ALA A 169 6.27 -9.86 5.63
C ALA A 169 7.23 -10.82 6.35
N PRO A 170 8.03 -11.63 5.65
CA PRO A 170 8.99 -12.53 6.29
C PRO A 170 10.08 -11.67 6.97
N GLY A 171 10.12 -11.69 8.31
CA GLY A 171 11.10 -10.92 9.09
C GLY A 171 10.74 -10.61 10.54
N GLN A 172 9.50 -10.87 10.99
CA GLN A 172 9.14 -10.73 12.40
C GLN A 172 9.31 -12.07 13.16
N THR A 173 10.47 -12.25 13.80
CA THR A 173 10.70 -13.30 14.79
C THR A 173 10.08 -12.90 16.13
N ARG A 174 9.24 -13.78 16.67
CA ARG A 174 8.65 -13.65 18.02
C ARG A 174 9.74 -13.94 19.05
N LYS A 175 10.20 -12.93 19.79
CA LYS A 175 10.83 -13.15 21.10
C LYS A 175 9.73 -13.09 22.16
N HIS A 176 9.27 -14.24 22.61
CA HIS A 176 8.63 -14.42 23.91
C HIS A 176 8.69 -15.92 24.23
N ASP A 177 9.75 -16.30 24.94
CA ASP A 177 9.73 -17.37 25.94
C ASP A 177 10.55 -16.83 27.11
N LEU A 178 9.85 -16.27 28.08
CA LEU A 178 10.29 -16.21 29.47
C LEU A 178 9.10 -16.73 30.25
N GLY A 179 9.17 -18.02 30.59
CA GLY A 179 8.31 -18.61 31.60
C GLY A 179 8.63 -17.96 32.93
N GLU A 180 7.58 -17.48 33.58
CA GLU A 180 7.55 -17.23 35.01
C GLU A 180 7.41 -18.59 35.71
N ASP A 181 8.34 -18.88 36.61
CA ASP A 181 8.07 -19.56 37.88
C ASP A 181 8.58 -18.62 38.99
#